data_AF-A0A8T5BKD5-F1
#
_entry.id   AF-A0A8T5BKD5-F1
#
_cell.length_a   1.000
_cell.length_b   1.000
_cell.length_c   1.000
_cell.angle_alpha   90.00
_cell.angle_beta   90.00
_cell.angle_gamma   90.00
#
_symmetry.space_group_name_H-M   'P 1'
#
loop_
_entity.id
_entity.type
_entity.pdbx_description
1 polymer ?
#
loop_
_entity_poly.entity_id
_entity_poly.type
_entity_poly.pdbx_seq_one_letter_code
_entity_poly.pdbx_strand_id
1 'polypeptide(L)'
;MEEEKSILTPKLWAYLLIFSVILSFIGVLSSPFTPSWAWSNLFTPFSAPMIILFIILIIGKIFPAIVKPLNRQKLGLLYTVSSISVILCNSWNPYSIVHNAVNGRLNTYDWHPATWLVKDNPVFGPVNRDAVTPILTGGVATPWADWSPFLGWWLAYVICWLFFWVGWMALLEERWIEVEKLPFPTALTGTLPIMLISSSGENPEDKTRLKSFLIGVLLGALIILPIVARSINSAVPDIWGWTQSP
;
A
#
# COMPACT_ATOMS: atom_id res chain seq x y z
N MET A 1 34.20 -4.07 -19.57
CA MET A 1 32.85 -3.89 -19.01
C MET A 1 32.75 -2.45 -18.60
N GLU A 2 31.92 -1.67 -19.30
CA GLU A 2 31.62 -0.29 -18.91
C GLU A 2 30.81 -0.36 -17.61
N GLU A 3 31.28 0.30 -16.56
CA GLU A 3 30.62 0.28 -15.26
C GLU A 3 29.32 1.08 -15.38
N GLU A 4 28.18 0.38 -15.35
CA GLU A 4 26.87 1.00 -15.53
C GLU A 4 26.61 1.95 -14.35
N LYS A 5 26.59 3.27 -14.61
CA LYS A 5 26.40 4.25 -13.55
C LYS A 5 25.04 4.06 -12.89
N SER A 6 25.06 3.78 -11.59
CA SER A 6 23.84 3.62 -10.79
C SER A 6 22.92 4.83 -10.91
N ILE A 7 21.65 4.57 -11.22
CA ILE A 7 20.59 5.59 -11.29
C ILE A 7 20.25 6.15 -9.90
N LEU A 8 20.57 5.38 -8.85
CA LEU A 8 20.31 5.72 -7.46
C LEU A 8 21.35 6.70 -6.92
N THR A 9 21.19 7.97 -7.32
CA THR A 9 21.96 9.06 -6.71
C THR A 9 21.55 9.28 -5.25
N PRO A 10 22.44 9.81 -4.37
CA PRO A 10 22.09 10.12 -2.99
C PRO A 10 20.86 11.03 -2.85
N LYS A 11 20.68 11.98 -3.79
CA LYS A 11 19.51 12.85 -3.85
C LYS A 11 18.24 12.04 -4.13
N LEU A 12 18.26 11.15 -5.12
CA LEU A 12 17.12 10.30 -5.44
C LEU A 12 16.77 9.39 -4.26
N TRP A 13 17.76 8.81 -3.58
CA TRP A 13 17.56 8.05 -2.35
C TRP A 13 16.83 8.85 -1.27
N ALA A 14 17.27 10.07 -0.98
CA ALA A 14 16.62 10.94 0.00
C ALA A 14 15.17 11.24 -0.39
N TYR A 15 14.91 11.54 -1.68
CA TYR A 15 13.55 11.77 -2.17
C TYR A 15 12.66 10.54 -1.99
N LEU A 16 13.14 9.35 -2.38
CA LEU A 16 12.38 8.11 -2.24
C LEU A 16 12.09 7.76 -0.77
N LEU A 17 13.04 8.04 0.14
CA LEU A 17 12.85 7.84 1.57
C LEU A 17 11.78 8.77 2.13
N ILE A 18 11.87 10.07 1.85
CA ILE A 18 10.87 11.06 2.29
C ILE A 18 9.50 10.71 1.73
N PHE A 19 9.45 10.38 0.43
CA PHE A 19 8.22 9.97 -0.24
C PHE A 19 7.62 8.73 0.42
N SER A 20 8.45 7.74 0.77
CA SER A 20 8.01 6.53 1.44
C SER A 20 7.39 6.81 2.81
N VAL A 21 8.02 7.67 3.61
CA VAL A 21 7.50 8.08 4.92
C VAL A 21 6.14 8.76 4.76
N ILE A 22 6.04 9.75 3.88
CA ILE A 22 4.79 10.46 3.61
C ILE A 22 3.69 9.49 3.18
N LEU A 23 3.99 8.57 2.27
CA LEU A 23 2.99 7.64 1.76
C LEU A 23 2.55 6.62 2.81
N SER A 24 3.47 6.19 3.68
CA SER A 24 3.15 5.35 4.83
C SER A 24 2.18 6.05 5.78
N PHE A 25 2.40 7.34 6.07
CA PHE A 25 1.48 8.15 6.87
C PHE A 25 0.10 8.27 6.22
N ILE A 26 0.04 8.56 4.91
CA ILE A 26 -1.22 8.65 4.17
C ILE A 26 -1.97 7.31 4.23
N GLY A 27 -1.27 6.20 4.02
CA GLY A 27 -1.85 4.87 4.09
C GLY A 27 -2.48 4.59 5.45
N VAL A 28 -1.71 4.74 6.54
CA VAL A 28 -2.20 4.52 7.91
C VAL A 28 -3.37 5.43 8.26
N LEU A 29 -3.30 6.72 7.91
CA LEU A 29 -4.36 7.68 8.23
C LEU A 29 -5.64 7.43 7.42
N SER A 30 -5.54 6.89 6.21
CA SER A 30 -6.69 6.64 5.35
C SER A 30 -7.45 5.34 5.68
N SER A 31 -6.77 4.35 6.28
CA SER A 31 -7.34 3.02 6.52
C SER A 31 -8.63 3.03 7.37
N PRO A 32 -8.72 3.78 8.49
CA PRO A 32 -9.94 3.83 9.32
C PRO A 32 -11.16 4.45 8.62
N PHE A 33 -10.94 5.31 7.63
CA PHE A 33 -12.02 6.01 6.90
C PHE A 33 -12.50 5.28 5.66
N THR A 34 -11.89 4.12 5.36
CA THR A 34 -12.24 3.37 4.16
C THR A 34 -13.47 2.50 4.43
N PRO A 35 -14.50 2.50 3.54
CA PRO A 35 -15.71 1.71 3.74
C PRO A 35 -15.43 0.21 3.89
N SER A 36 -16.28 -0.48 4.63
CA SER A 36 -16.18 -1.94 4.86
C SER A 36 -16.27 -2.76 3.57
N TRP A 37 -17.09 -2.33 2.60
CA TRP A 37 -17.17 -2.96 1.27
C TRP A 37 -15.86 -2.86 0.49
N ALA A 38 -15.05 -1.84 0.79
CA ALA A 38 -13.72 -1.68 0.24
C ALA A 38 -12.66 -2.38 1.11
N TRP A 39 -13.02 -3.19 2.11
CA TRP A 39 -12.10 -3.94 2.98
C TRP A 39 -11.02 -3.07 3.63
N SER A 40 -11.35 -1.80 3.88
CA SER A 40 -10.38 -0.80 4.33
C SER A 40 -9.20 -0.52 3.36
N ASN A 41 -9.37 -0.80 2.05
CA ASN A 41 -8.32 -0.84 1.02
C ASN A 41 -8.43 0.25 -0.07
N LEU A 42 -8.38 1.54 0.26
CA LEU A 42 -8.24 2.60 -0.75
C LEU A 42 -6.79 2.67 -1.28
N PHE A 43 -5.82 2.66 -0.37
CA PHE A 43 -4.39 2.71 -0.67
C PHE A 43 -3.72 1.37 -0.33
N THR A 44 -3.55 0.52 -1.35
CA THR A 44 -2.93 -0.80 -1.22
C THR A 44 -1.62 -0.89 -2.00
N PRO A 45 -0.78 -1.91 -1.74
CA PRO A 45 0.43 -2.15 -2.54
C PRO A 45 0.17 -2.25 -4.04
N PHE A 46 -1.05 -2.63 -4.44
CA PHE A 46 -1.44 -2.71 -5.84
C PHE A 46 -2.02 -1.38 -6.35
N SER A 47 -2.90 -0.73 -5.59
CA SER A 47 -3.60 0.48 -6.04
C SER A 47 -2.78 1.76 -5.89
N ALA A 48 -2.03 1.90 -4.80
CA ALA A 48 -1.20 3.08 -4.52
C ALA A 48 -0.24 3.45 -5.66
N PRO A 49 0.61 2.53 -6.15
CA PRO A 49 1.51 2.86 -7.25
C PRO A 49 0.77 3.20 -8.54
N MET A 50 -0.38 2.57 -8.81
CA MET A 50 -1.21 2.90 -9.98
C MET A 50 -1.80 4.32 -9.88
N ILE A 51 -2.32 4.69 -8.71
CA ILE A 51 -2.85 6.04 -8.45
C ILE A 51 -1.75 7.08 -8.62
N ILE A 52 -0.56 6.84 -8.08
CA ILE A 52 0.58 7.75 -8.17
C ILE A 52 1.04 7.92 -9.63
N LEU A 53 1.18 6.83 -10.38
CA LEU A 53 1.50 6.91 -11.80
C LEU A 53 0.39 7.59 -12.60
N PHE A 54 -0.88 7.38 -12.27
CA PHE A 54 -1.99 8.06 -12.91
C PHE A 54 -1.97 9.58 -12.66
N ILE A 55 -1.69 10.00 -11.42
CA ILE A 55 -1.51 11.42 -11.09
C ILE A 55 -0.33 12.01 -11.88
N ILE A 56 0.81 11.31 -11.94
CA ILE A 56 1.97 11.74 -12.73
C ILE A 56 1.64 11.83 -14.21
N LEU A 57 0.84 10.90 -14.74
CA LEU A 57 0.38 10.93 -16.13
C LEU A 57 -0.45 12.19 -16.39
N ILE A 58 -1.41 12.52 -15.51
CA ILE A 58 -2.21 13.76 -15.63
C ILE A 58 -1.31 15.00 -15.54
N ILE A 59 -0.45 15.07 -14.52
CA ILE A 59 0.49 16.18 -14.33
C ILE A 59 1.39 16.31 -15.56
N GLY A 60 1.87 15.22 -16.13
CA GLY A 60 2.72 15.23 -17.33
C GLY A 60 2.01 15.75 -18.57
N LYS A 61 0.68 15.64 -18.65
CA LYS A 61 -0.11 16.24 -19.73
C LYS A 61 -0.34 17.74 -19.55
N ILE A 62 -0.51 18.20 -18.32
CA ILE A 62 -0.73 19.62 -18.04
C ILE A 62 0.60 20.38 -17.97
N PHE A 63 1.62 19.76 -17.37
CA PHE A 63 2.94 20.33 -17.07
C PHE A 63 4.07 19.38 -17.52
N PRO A 64 4.30 19.21 -18.83
CA PRO A 64 5.28 18.26 -19.35
C PRO A 64 6.71 18.50 -18.86
N ALA A 65 7.06 19.75 -18.53
CA ALA A 65 8.38 20.09 -17.99
C ALA A 65 8.70 19.40 -16.65
N ILE A 66 7.69 19.10 -15.83
CA ILE A 66 7.86 18.44 -14.52
C ILE A 66 8.19 16.96 -14.70
N VAL A 67 7.64 16.32 -15.74
CA VAL A 67 7.69 14.87 -15.93
C VAL A 67 8.78 14.45 -16.92
N LYS A 68 9.21 15.33 -17.84
CA LYS A 68 10.32 15.09 -18.77
C LYS A 68 11.61 14.52 -18.13
N PRO A 69 12.03 14.93 -16.91
CA PRO A 69 13.22 14.37 -16.26
C PRO A 69 13.07 12.93 -15.73
N LEU A 70 11.85 12.38 -15.75
CA LEU A 70 11.53 11.05 -15.24
C LEU A 70 11.67 10.02 -16.37
N ASN A 71 12.73 9.21 -16.29
CA ASN A 71 12.91 8.07 -17.17
C ASN A 71 12.17 6.84 -16.61
N ARG A 72 12.10 5.76 -17.43
CA ARG A 72 11.41 4.52 -17.05
C ARG A 72 11.92 3.92 -15.74
N GLN A 73 13.23 3.98 -15.50
CA GLN A 73 13.86 3.45 -14.29
C GLN A 73 13.44 4.22 -13.04
N LYS A 74 13.43 5.56 -13.08
CA LYS A 74 12.94 6.40 -11.96
C LYS A 74 11.46 6.17 -11.68
N LEU A 75 10.65 6.03 -12.72
CA LEU A 75 9.23 5.71 -12.55
C LEU A 75 9.01 4.30 -11.99
N GLY A 76 9.84 3.33 -12.38
CA GLY A 76 9.86 1.99 -11.79
C GLY A 76 10.24 2.01 -10.31
N LEU A 77 11.27 2.76 -9.93
CA LEU A 77 11.62 2.97 -8.52
C LEU A 77 10.48 3.61 -7.74
N LEU A 78 9.83 4.63 -8.31
CA LEU A 78 8.69 5.27 -7.67
C LEU A 78 7.52 4.30 -7.51
N TYR A 79 7.21 3.49 -8.53
CA TYR A 79 6.20 2.43 -8.46
C TYR A 79 6.52 1.46 -7.31
N THR A 80 7.75 0.95 -7.24
CA THR A 80 8.17 0.00 -6.20
C THR A 80 8.08 0.61 -4.80
N VAL A 81 8.62 1.82 -4.62
CA VAL A 81 8.55 2.52 -3.32
C VAL A 81 7.10 2.77 -2.94
N SER A 82 6.27 3.24 -3.86
CA SER A 82 4.85 3.48 -3.60
C SER A 82 4.11 2.22 -3.13
N SER A 83 4.43 1.07 -3.73
CA SER A 83 3.85 -0.22 -3.37
C SER A 83 4.27 -0.66 -1.97
N ILE A 84 5.58 -0.59 -1.68
CA ILE A 84 6.16 -1.06 -0.41
C ILE A 84 5.76 -0.14 0.74
N SER A 85 5.66 1.17 0.55
CA SER A 85 5.32 2.12 1.63
C SER A 85 3.94 1.87 2.25
N VAL A 86 3.01 1.29 1.49
CA VAL A 86 1.65 1.03 1.98
C VAL A 86 1.36 -0.44 2.27
N ILE A 87 2.37 -1.32 2.12
CA ILE A 87 2.22 -2.75 2.41
C ILE A 87 1.84 -3.00 3.87
N LEU A 88 2.27 -2.11 4.75
CA LEU A 88 1.99 -2.14 6.17
C LEU A 88 0.90 -1.14 6.60
N CYS A 89 0.03 -0.69 5.69
CA CYS A 89 -1.00 0.31 6.03
C CYS A 89 -2.41 -0.27 6.15
N ASN A 90 -2.65 -1.49 5.65
CA ASN A 90 -3.97 -2.11 5.60
C ASN A 90 -4.16 -3.16 6.70
N SER A 91 -5.29 -3.85 6.67
CA SER A 91 -5.63 -4.99 7.54
C SER A 91 -4.62 -6.17 7.48
N TRP A 92 -3.52 -6.03 6.73
CA TRP A 92 -2.48 -7.03 6.50
C TRP A 92 -1.18 -6.78 7.30
N ASN A 93 -1.25 -6.01 8.41
CA ASN A 93 -0.20 -5.65 9.40
C ASN A 93 0.25 -4.18 9.27
N PRO A 94 0.49 -3.39 10.35
CA PRO A 94 0.45 -3.69 11.78
C PRO A 94 -0.88 -3.29 12.43
N TYR A 95 -1.80 -2.63 11.71
CA TYR A 95 -3.11 -2.27 12.26
C TYR A 95 -3.84 -3.51 12.82
N SER A 96 -3.91 -4.59 12.03
CA SER A 96 -4.50 -5.86 12.50
C SER A 96 -3.70 -6.53 13.61
N ILE A 97 -2.37 -6.40 13.64
CA ILE A 97 -1.54 -6.96 14.72
C ILE A 97 -1.88 -6.27 16.04
N VAL A 98 -1.88 -4.93 16.04
CA VAL A 98 -2.20 -4.12 17.22
C VAL A 98 -3.66 -4.34 17.61
N HIS A 99 -4.59 -4.28 16.65
CA HIS A 99 -6.01 -4.52 16.88
C HIS A 99 -6.29 -5.91 17.47
N ASN A 100 -5.66 -6.97 16.94
CA ASN A 100 -5.81 -8.33 17.45
C ASN A 100 -5.19 -8.49 18.83
N ALA A 101 -4.06 -7.83 19.11
CA ALA A 101 -3.45 -7.83 20.43
C ALA A 101 -4.35 -7.14 21.47
N VAL A 102 -4.93 -5.99 21.10
CA VAL A 102 -5.89 -5.26 21.95
C VAL A 102 -7.13 -6.11 22.19
N ASN A 103 -7.72 -6.63 21.12
CA ASN A 103 -8.93 -7.46 21.20
C ASN A 103 -8.69 -8.74 22.00
N GLY A 104 -7.59 -9.45 21.77
CA GLY A 104 -7.22 -10.65 22.51
C GLY A 104 -7.07 -10.40 24.00
N ARG A 105 -6.40 -9.29 24.37
CA ARG A 105 -6.18 -8.91 25.78
C ARG A 105 -7.45 -8.48 26.49
N LEU A 106 -8.31 -7.71 25.82
CA LEU A 106 -9.53 -7.17 26.45
C LEU A 106 -10.66 -8.19 26.49
N ASN A 107 -10.78 -9.03 25.46
CA ASN A 107 -11.96 -9.83 25.23
C ASN A 107 -11.74 -11.33 25.25
N THR A 108 -10.51 -11.88 25.25
CA THR A 108 -10.30 -13.33 25.07
C THR A 108 -9.45 -13.98 26.15
N TYR A 109 -8.35 -13.35 26.59
CA TYR A 109 -7.33 -14.06 27.39
C TYR A 109 -7.73 -14.46 28.80
N ASP A 110 -8.68 -13.76 29.43
CA ASP A 110 -9.01 -14.00 30.83
C ASP A 110 -10.09 -15.06 31.06
N TRP A 111 -10.99 -15.26 30.09
CA TRP A 111 -12.11 -16.21 30.24
C TRP A 111 -11.91 -17.52 29.48
N HIS A 112 -11.07 -17.54 28.44
CA HIS A 112 -10.93 -18.72 27.58
C HIS A 112 -9.83 -19.68 28.10
N PRO A 113 -10.14 -20.94 28.45
CA PRO A 113 -9.17 -21.84 29.06
C PRO A 113 -8.00 -22.23 28.14
N ALA A 114 -8.15 -22.12 26.81
CA ALA A 114 -7.07 -22.42 25.86
C ALA A 114 -6.02 -21.31 25.69
N THR A 115 -6.18 -20.14 26.34
CA THR A 115 -5.27 -19.00 26.13
C THR A 115 -4.12 -18.92 27.13
N TRP A 116 -3.96 -19.89 28.03
CA TRP A 116 -2.90 -19.89 29.05
C TRP A 116 -1.49 -19.76 28.46
N LEU A 117 -1.23 -20.36 27.28
CA LEU A 117 0.07 -20.31 26.61
C LEU A 117 0.38 -18.96 25.95
N VAL A 118 -0.65 -18.17 25.66
CA VAL A 118 -0.54 -16.90 24.92
C VAL A 118 -0.78 -15.67 25.80
N LYS A 119 -1.50 -15.84 26.92
CA LYS A 119 -1.85 -14.76 27.84
C LYS A 119 -0.60 -14.07 28.39
N ASP A 120 0.39 -14.83 28.85
CA ASP A 120 1.59 -14.24 29.47
C ASP A 120 2.73 -14.02 28.46
N ASN A 121 2.43 -14.16 27.16
CA ASN A 121 3.42 -14.05 26.11
C ASN A 121 3.38 -12.65 25.46
N PRO A 122 4.48 -11.87 25.52
CA PRO A 122 4.53 -10.52 24.96
C PRO A 122 4.40 -10.46 23.44
N VAL A 123 4.52 -11.59 22.74
CA VAL A 123 4.30 -11.69 21.28
C VAL A 123 2.85 -11.34 20.90
N PHE A 124 1.89 -11.58 21.78
CA PHE A 124 0.47 -11.37 21.47
C PHE A 124 -0.14 -10.10 22.09
N GLY A 125 0.69 -9.21 22.62
CA GLY A 125 0.29 -7.91 23.15
C GLY A 125 0.96 -7.61 24.49
N PRO A 126 0.80 -6.38 25.02
CA PRO A 126 1.24 -6.05 26.36
C PRO A 126 0.69 -7.06 27.38
N VAL A 127 1.56 -7.59 28.24
CA VAL A 127 1.15 -8.56 29.28
C VAL A 127 0.25 -7.87 30.31
N ASN A 128 0.58 -6.63 30.66
CA ASN A 128 -0.25 -5.77 31.50
C ASN A 128 -1.52 -5.36 30.74
N ARG A 129 -2.68 -5.85 31.20
CA ARG A 129 -3.98 -5.51 30.63
C ARG A 129 -4.30 -4.03 30.72
N ASP A 130 -3.95 -3.39 31.83
CA ASP A 130 -4.28 -1.98 32.08
C ASP A 130 -3.50 -1.05 31.15
N ALA A 131 -2.40 -1.52 30.56
CA ALA A 131 -1.64 -0.81 29.55
C ALA A 131 -2.33 -0.77 28.17
N VAL A 132 -3.32 -1.63 27.95
CA VAL A 132 -4.03 -1.78 26.67
C VAL A 132 -5.30 -0.93 26.63
N THR A 133 -6.07 -0.90 27.71
CA THR A 133 -7.35 -0.18 27.80
C THR A 133 -7.30 1.27 27.30
N PRO A 134 -6.26 2.08 27.59
CA PRO A 134 -6.25 3.49 27.20
C PRO A 134 -6.20 3.74 25.69
N ILE A 135 -5.87 2.72 24.89
CA ILE A 135 -5.93 2.82 23.43
C ILE A 135 -7.36 3.07 22.92
N LEU A 136 -8.37 2.69 23.69
CA LEU A 136 -9.79 2.84 23.34
C LEU A 136 -10.29 4.28 23.52
N THR A 137 -9.78 4.98 24.53
CA THR A 137 -10.25 6.31 24.91
C THR A 137 -9.31 7.42 24.45
N GLY A 138 -8.03 7.10 24.21
CA GLY A 138 -6.99 8.09 23.99
C GLY A 138 -6.79 9.01 25.20
N GLY A 139 -6.13 10.15 24.99
CA GLY A 139 -6.01 11.22 25.99
C GLY A 139 -4.99 11.00 27.11
N VAL A 140 -4.26 9.88 27.11
CA VAL A 140 -3.18 9.59 28.07
C VAL A 140 -1.88 9.24 27.34
N ALA A 141 -0.76 9.39 28.03
CA ALA A 141 0.54 8.99 27.51
C ALA A 141 0.59 7.46 27.29
N THR A 142 1.12 7.04 26.13
CA THR A 142 1.30 5.62 25.82
C THR A 142 2.29 4.96 26.78
N PRO A 143 1.94 3.84 27.44
CA PRO A 143 2.85 3.11 28.31
C PRO A 143 3.88 2.31 27.50
N TRP A 144 4.88 3.00 26.95
CA TRP A 144 5.86 2.42 26.03
C TRP A 144 6.63 1.23 26.60
N ALA A 145 6.85 1.19 27.92
CA ALA A 145 7.51 0.06 28.56
C ALA A 145 6.72 -1.24 28.35
N ASP A 146 5.39 -1.22 28.49
CA ASP A 146 4.53 -2.38 28.32
C ASP A 146 4.34 -2.78 26.84
N TRP A 147 4.34 -1.79 25.94
CA TRP A 147 4.16 -2.00 24.50
C TRP A 147 5.44 -2.40 23.76
N SER A 148 6.60 -1.97 24.24
CA SER A 148 7.87 -2.16 23.52
C SER A 148 8.26 -3.61 23.27
N PRO A 149 8.03 -4.60 24.16
CA PRO A 149 8.39 -5.99 23.86
C PRO A 149 7.57 -6.56 22.69
N PHE A 150 6.26 -6.29 22.70
CA PHE A 150 5.34 -6.68 21.63
C PHE A 150 5.72 -6.01 20.30
N LEU A 151 5.88 -4.69 20.31
CA LEU A 151 6.23 -3.93 19.10
C LEU A 151 7.61 -4.33 18.57
N GLY A 152 8.58 -4.55 19.46
CA GLY A 152 9.93 -4.97 19.11
C GLY A 152 9.96 -6.32 18.42
N TRP A 153 9.20 -7.30 18.93
CA TRP A 153 9.07 -8.62 18.30
C TRP A 153 8.50 -8.51 16.89
N TRP A 154 7.37 -7.81 16.72
CA TRP A 154 6.72 -7.70 15.41
C TRP A 154 7.53 -6.86 14.42
N LEU A 155 8.24 -5.84 14.89
CA LEU A 155 9.17 -5.08 14.05
C LEU A 155 10.30 -5.98 13.55
N ALA A 156 10.92 -6.75 14.43
CA ALA A 156 11.98 -7.69 14.04
C ALA A 156 11.46 -8.75 13.08
N TYR A 157 10.28 -9.33 13.35
CA TYR A 157 9.63 -10.30 12.47
C TYR A 157 9.40 -9.72 11.06
N VAL A 158 8.84 -8.51 10.96
CA VAL A 158 8.58 -7.84 9.68
C VAL A 158 9.87 -7.58 8.91
N ILE A 159 10.95 -7.16 9.58
CA ILE A 159 12.26 -6.95 8.96
C ILE A 159 12.81 -8.27 8.41
N CYS A 160 12.81 -9.33 9.23
CA CYS A 160 13.26 -10.66 8.80
C CYS A 160 12.41 -11.21 7.65
N TRP A 161 11.10 -11.01 7.70
CA TRP A 161 10.17 -11.42 6.66
C TRP A 161 10.44 -10.70 5.35
N LEU A 162 10.70 -9.39 5.40
CA LEU A 162 11.09 -8.60 4.23
C LEU A 162 12.39 -9.13 3.62
N PHE A 163 13.43 -9.33 4.42
CA PHE A 163 14.71 -9.86 3.93
C PHE A 163 14.57 -11.26 3.34
N PHE A 164 13.77 -12.12 3.98
CA PHE A 164 13.47 -13.45 3.47
C PHE A 164 12.85 -13.37 2.07
N TRP A 165 11.80 -12.57 1.87
CA TRP A 165 11.13 -12.47 0.58
C TRP A 165 11.97 -11.77 -0.49
N VAL A 166 12.71 -10.72 -0.13
CA VAL A 166 13.62 -10.05 -1.06
C VAL A 166 14.72 -11.02 -1.51
N GLY A 167 15.34 -11.75 -0.58
CA GLY A 167 16.35 -12.76 -0.91
C GLY A 167 15.77 -13.91 -1.72
N TRP A 168 14.58 -14.40 -1.36
CA TRP A 168 13.90 -15.47 -2.09
C TRP A 168 13.58 -15.07 -3.53
N MET A 169 13.06 -13.86 -3.74
CA MET A 169 12.76 -13.35 -5.09
C MET A 169 14.03 -13.08 -5.90
N ALA A 170 15.11 -12.62 -5.27
CA ALA A 170 16.40 -12.44 -5.94
C ALA A 170 16.98 -13.76 -6.45
N LEU A 171 16.81 -14.87 -5.73
CA LEU A 171 17.22 -16.21 -6.20
C LEU A 171 16.42 -16.66 -7.43
N LEU A 172 15.15 -16.29 -7.50
CA LEU A 172 14.27 -16.65 -8.61
C LEU A 172 14.39 -15.69 -9.80
N GLU A 173 14.96 -14.50 -9.61
CA GLU A 173 15.09 -13.47 -10.63
C GLU A 173 15.78 -14.00 -11.89
N GLU A 174 16.96 -14.61 -11.74
CA GLU A 174 17.75 -15.11 -12.87
C GLU A 174 16.93 -16.15 -13.68
N ARG A 175 16.25 -17.06 -13.00
CA ARG A 175 15.49 -18.12 -13.68
C ARG A 175 14.21 -17.60 -14.30
N TRP A 176 13.40 -16.85 -13.56
CA TRP A 176 12.08 -16.43 -14.02
C TRP A 176 12.13 -15.25 -14.98
N ILE A 177 13.06 -14.31 -14.79
CA ILE A 177 13.15 -13.08 -15.58
C ILE A 177 14.13 -13.26 -16.74
N GLU A 178 15.38 -13.66 -16.46
CA GLU A 178 16.43 -13.68 -17.49
C GLU A 178 16.35 -14.92 -18.40
N VAL A 179 16.17 -16.11 -17.81
CA VAL A 179 16.17 -17.39 -18.56
C VAL A 179 14.79 -17.69 -19.16
N GLU A 180 13.75 -17.81 -18.33
CA GLU A 180 12.42 -18.27 -18.75
C GLU A 180 11.55 -17.14 -19.32
N LYS A 181 11.86 -15.88 -18.97
CA LYS A 181 11.12 -14.67 -19.41
C LYS A 181 9.61 -14.83 -19.20
N LEU A 182 9.23 -15.39 -18.06
CA LEU A 182 7.83 -15.64 -17.76
C LEU A 182 7.06 -14.32 -17.82
N PRO A 183 5.90 -14.28 -18.50
CA PRO A 183 5.08 -13.08 -18.46
C PRO A 183 4.58 -12.87 -17.04
N PHE A 184 4.71 -11.65 -16.53
CA PHE A 184 4.13 -11.23 -15.25
C PHE A 184 2.90 -10.37 -15.53
N PRO A 185 1.67 -10.94 -15.55
CA PRO A 185 0.47 -10.18 -15.89
C PRO A 185 0.26 -8.99 -14.94
N THR A 186 0.63 -9.15 -13.68
CA THR A 186 0.57 -8.08 -12.67
C THR A 186 1.55 -6.95 -12.97
N ALA A 187 2.68 -7.20 -13.63
CA ALA A 187 3.63 -6.17 -14.01
C ALA A 187 3.07 -5.22 -15.10
N LEU A 188 2.07 -5.64 -15.88
CA LEU A 188 1.41 -4.77 -16.87
C LEU A 188 0.74 -3.56 -16.21
N THR A 189 0.29 -3.70 -14.97
CA THR A 189 -0.37 -2.63 -14.22
C THR A 189 0.58 -1.47 -13.89
N GLY A 190 1.88 -1.74 -13.77
CA GLY A 190 2.92 -0.72 -13.62
C GLY A 190 3.57 -0.32 -14.94
N THR A 191 3.90 -1.29 -15.80
CA THR A 191 4.68 -1.03 -17.01
C THR A 191 3.90 -0.25 -18.08
N LEU A 192 2.59 -0.45 -18.22
CA LEU A 192 1.79 0.31 -19.19
C LEU A 192 1.71 1.81 -18.83
N PRO A 193 1.34 2.23 -17.59
CA PRO A 193 1.38 3.64 -17.24
C PRO A 193 2.79 4.24 -17.36
N ILE A 194 3.85 3.53 -16.96
CA ILE A 194 5.23 3.98 -17.12
C ILE A 194 5.57 4.21 -18.60
N MET A 195 5.14 3.31 -19.48
CA MET A 195 5.31 3.46 -20.93
C MET A 195 4.58 4.71 -21.44
N LEU A 196 3.30 4.89 -21.07
CA LEU A 196 2.48 6.04 -21.51
C LEU A 196 3.00 7.38 -21.00
N ILE A 197 3.62 7.41 -19.81
CA ILE A 197 4.28 8.60 -19.25
C ILE A 197 5.58 8.89 -20.01
N SER A 198 6.41 7.85 -20.23
CA SER A 198 7.75 8.01 -20.79
C SER A 198 7.78 8.24 -22.30
N SER A 199 6.77 7.78 -23.05
CA SER A 199 6.79 7.85 -24.51
C SER A 199 6.40 9.21 -25.10
N SER A 200 6.12 10.21 -24.25
CA SER A 200 5.78 11.60 -24.61
C SER A 200 4.60 11.76 -25.60
N GLY A 201 3.93 10.67 -26.01
CA GLY A 201 2.87 10.69 -27.01
C GLY A 201 3.35 11.03 -28.42
N GLU A 202 4.62 10.77 -28.75
CA GLU A 202 5.19 11.05 -30.08
C GLU A 202 4.72 10.00 -31.12
N ASN A 203 4.53 8.75 -30.70
CA ASN A 203 4.03 7.67 -31.57
C ASN A 203 2.48 7.66 -31.64
N PRO A 204 1.86 7.59 -32.84
CA PRO A 204 0.42 7.40 -33.00
C PRO A 204 -0.19 6.22 -32.22
N GLU A 205 0.56 5.13 -32.08
CA GLU A 205 0.12 3.95 -31.34
C GLU A 205 -0.07 4.26 -29.85
N ASP A 206 0.86 5.00 -29.26
CA ASP A 206 0.81 5.39 -27.84
C ASP A 206 -0.34 6.35 -27.56
N LYS A 207 -0.66 7.25 -28.51
CA LYS A 207 -1.85 8.11 -28.40
C LYS A 207 -3.13 7.27 -28.36
N THR A 208 -3.19 6.22 -29.18
CA THR A 208 -4.34 5.31 -29.24
C THR A 208 -4.47 4.53 -27.94
N ARG A 209 -3.37 3.95 -27.44
CA ARG A 209 -3.32 3.24 -26.15
C ARG A 209 -3.71 4.15 -24.98
N LEU A 210 -3.20 5.38 -24.95
CA LEU A 210 -3.58 6.37 -23.94
C LEU A 210 -5.08 6.69 -24.00
N LYS A 211 -5.63 6.91 -25.20
CA LYS A 211 -7.06 7.19 -25.36
C LYS A 211 -7.90 6.03 -24.84
N SER A 212 -7.56 4.80 -25.19
CA SER A 212 -8.24 3.60 -24.68
C SER A 212 -8.14 3.48 -23.16
N PHE A 213 -6.96 3.76 -22.60
CA PHE A 213 -6.74 3.79 -21.15
C PHE A 213 -7.64 4.83 -20.47
N LEU A 214 -7.70 6.06 -20.98
CA LEU A 214 -8.53 7.13 -20.42
C LEU A 214 -10.04 6.86 -20.57
N ILE A 215 -10.46 6.21 -21.66
CA ILE A 215 -11.85 5.73 -21.81
C ILE A 215 -12.16 4.70 -20.73
N GLY A 216 -11.27 3.74 -20.48
CA GLY A 216 -11.42 2.76 -19.41
C GLY A 216 -11.55 3.42 -18.04
N VAL A 217 -10.70 4.41 -17.74
CA VAL A 217 -10.78 5.19 -16.49
C VAL A 217 -12.12 5.92 -16.38
N LEU A 218 -12.59 6.56 -17.45
CA LEU A 218 -13.87 7.27 -17.44
C LEU A 218 -15.03 6.31 -17.19
N LEU A 219 -15.07 5.16 -17.88
CA LEU A 219 -16.10 4.15 -17.68
C LEU A 219 -16.07 3.59 -16.26
N GLY A 220 -14.89 3.27 -15.74
CA GLY A 220 -14.73 2.83 -14.35
C GLY A 220 -15.21 3.88 -13.34
N ALA A 221 -14.86 5.16 -13.57
CA ALA A 221 -15.32 6.26 -12.75
C ALA A 221 -16.85 6.40 -12.78
N LEU A 222 -17.49 6.29 -13.95
CA LEU A 222 -18.95 6.36 -14.08
C LEU A 222 -19.67 5.22 -13.33
N ILE A 223 -19.04 4.05 -13.20
CA ILE A 223 -19.59 2.91 -12.45
C ILE A 223 -19.40 3.13 -10.93
N ILE A 224 -18.20 3.53 -10.51
CA ILE A 224 -17.83 3.61 -9.08
C ILE A 224 -18.32 4.89 -8.41
N LEU A 225 -18.32 6.04 -9.11
CA LEU A 225 -18.70 7.32 -8.51
C LEU A 225 -20.13 7.33 -7.93
N PRO A 226 -21.16 6.73 -8.55
CA PRO A 226 -22.47 6.59 -7.92
C PRO A 226 -22.45 5.83 -6.59
N ILE A 227 -21.65 4.75 -6.50
CA ILE A 227 -21.51 3.95 -5.27
C ILE A 227 -20.85 4.79 -4.16
N VAL A 228 -19.79 5.51 -4.52
CA VAL A 228 -19.09 6.42 -3.60
C VAL A 228 -20.00 7.56 -3.17
N ALA A 229 -20.72 8.18 -4.10
CA ALA A 229 -21.66 9.28 -3.83
C ALA A 229 -22.81 8.83 -2.90
N ARG A 230 -23.36 7.62 -3.11
CA ARG A 230 -24.34 6.99 -2.21
C ARG A 230 -23.78 6.72 -0.82
N SER A 231 -22.52 6.26 -0.74
CA SER A 231 -21.85 5.98 0.54
C SER A 231 -21.58 7.26 1.35
N ILE A 232 -21.33 8.39 0.66
CA ILE A 232 -21.13 9.70 1.30
C ILE A 232 -22.46 10.37 1.64
N ASN A 233 -23.46 10.24 0.77
CA ASN A 233 -24.77 10.87 0.92
C ASN A 233 -25.88 9.88 0.58
N SER A 234 -26.62 9.47 1.61
CA SER A 234 -27.77 8.56 1.50
C SER A 234 -28.97 9.14 0.72
N ALA A 235 -28.94 10.41 0.31
CA ALA A 235 -29.94 10.98 -0.59
C ALA A 235 -29.69 10.63 -2.07
N VAL A 236 -28.45 10.31 -2.46
CA VAL A 236 -28.13 9.88 -3.83
C VAL A 236 -28.76 8.51 -4.06
N PRO A 237 -29.52 8.26 -5.14
CA PRO A 237 -30.13 6.97 -5.38
C PRO A 237 -29.07 5.87 -5.59
N ASP A 238 -29.33 4.67 -5.07
CA ASP A 238 -28.48 3.51 -5.34
C ASP A 238 -28.79 2.94 -6.73
N ILE A 239 -28.15 3.53 -7.75
CA ILE A 239 -28.38 3.19 -9.17
C ILE A 239 -28.13 1.71 -9.46
N TRP A 240 -27.21 1.08 -8.72
CA TRP A 240 -26.78 -0.30 -8.95
C TRP A 240 -27.42 -1.31 -7.97
N GLY A 241 -28.01 -0.84 -6.88
CA GLY A 241 -28.54 -1.70 -5.81
C GLY A 241 -27.46 -2.45 -5.02
N TRP A 242 -26.21 -2.00 -5.08
CA TRP A 242 -25.06 -2.69 -4.48
C TRP A 242 -24.71 -2.21 -3.08
N THR A 243 -25.34 -1.14 -2.60
CA THR A 243 -25.04 -0.57 -1.29
C THR A 243 -25.93 -1.11 -0.17
N GLN A 244 -26.96 -1.90 -0.51
CA GLN A 244 -27.86 -2.54 0.44
C GLN A 244 -27.42 -3.98 0.71
N SER A 245 -27.54 -4.42 1.95
CA SER A 245 -27.39 -5.85 2.27
C SER A 245 -28.50 -6.66 1.58
N PRO A 246 -28.19 -7.85 1.04
CA PRO A 246 -29.19 -8.75 0.48
C PRO A 246 -30.21 -9.22 1.53
#